data_AF-A0A1C6C359-F1
#
_entry.id   AF-A0A1C6C359-F1
#
_cell.length_a   1.000
_cell.length_b   1.000
_cell.length_c   1.000
_cell.angle_alpha   90.00
_cell.angle_beta   90.00
_cell.angle_gamma   90.00
#
_symmetry.space_group_name_H-M   'P 1'
#
loop_
_entity.id
_entity.type
_entity.pdbx_description
1 polymer ?
#
loop_
_entity_poly.entity_id
_entity_poly.type
_entity_poly.pdbx_seq_one_letter_code
_entity_poly.pdbx_strand_id
1 'polypeptide(L)'
;MTITRKRIINPQRYLYALHHGDKFYIAVPLESEDYPRLQSYGILSDSLARIPIPKRAATRMNANGRWKILKDLPKEERFFEHDYHVVDWHGTDHYGTCWQSRLCYQRELVPPTELAFVIEDQVLYSPLLVNTDSDFTNIKTAMNVALEMLGRCEVWTAERVPALSPVKQTEVPWEILRPGTRIQNDWAQYIDKIIEHKPKGQQAIIRNRHEHLWHMAPDFCVLGSQNFWGYVVYGFTTLNLFVFECNEINNATYAFRGDWEAASKLTKTEVLSGHIQEARIYHSNKWYENTRKLIAGLSKEVA
;
A
#
# COMPACT_ATOMS: atom_id res chain seq x y z
N MET A 1 4.01 -10.00 7.49
CA MET A 1 3.95 -9.64 6.04
C MET A 1 5.05 -8.63 5.75
N THR A 2 5.97 -8.96 4.85
CA THR A 2 7.06 -8.07 4.43
C THR A 2 6.68 -7.34 3.14
N ILE A 3 6.82 -6.02 3.14
CA ILE A 3 6.45 -5.11 2.06
C ILE A 3 7.73 -4.65 1.36
N THR A 4 7.89 -4.95 0.07
CA THR A 4 9.15 -4.71 -0.68
C THR A 4 8.99 -3.77 -1.88
N ARG A 5 8.03 -2.84 -1.83
CA ARG A 5 7.74 -1.91 -2.93
C ARG A 5 8.72 -0.76 -3.00
N LYS A 6 8.93 -0.22 -4.21
CA LYS A 6 9.71 1.03 -4.39
C LYS A 6 9.02 2.26 -3.77
N ARG A 7 7.69 2.31 -3.80
CA ARG A 7 6.88 3.42 -3.24
C ARG A 7 5.45 2.97 -2.96
N ILE A 8 4.91 3.38 -1.83
CA ILE A 8 3.51 3.21 -1.45
C ILE A 8 2.72 4.46 -1.80
N ILE A 9 1.67 4.27 -2.62
CA ILE A 9 0.71 5.33 -2.95
C ILE A 9 -0.46 5.30 -1.97
N ASN A 10 -0.99 4.11 -1.68
CA ASN A 10 -2.09 3.89 -0.74
C ASN A 10 -1.65 2.89 0.36
N PRO A 11 -1.34 3.36 1.59
CA PRO A 11 -0.98 2.50 2.71
C PRO A 11 -2.10 1.59 3.21
N GLN A 12 -3.39 1.91 3.03
CA GLN A 12 -4.50 1.06 3.52
C GLN A 12 -4.43 -0.37 2.98
N ARG A 13 -3.81 -0.56 1.80
CA ARG A 13 -3.56 -1.89 1.20
C ARG A 13 -2.79 -2.84 2.11
N TYR A 14 -2.04 -2.30 3.06
CA TYR A 14 -1.15 -3.06 3.95
C TYR A 14 -1.65 -3.08 5.40
N LEU A 15 -2.75 -2.38 5.70
CA LEU A 15 -3.30 -2.24 7.05
C LEU A 15 -4.62 -3.01 7.23
N TYR A 16 -4.93 -3.96 6.35
CA TYR A 16 -6.21 -4.69 6.37
C TYR A 16 -6.39 -5.51 7.66
N ALA A 17 -5.29 -5.94 8.29
CA ALA A 17 -5.29 -6.67 9.56
C ALA A 17 -5.53 -5.78 10.79
N LEU A 18 -5.49 -4.45 10.64
CA LEU A 18 -5.66 -3.50 11.73
C LEU A 18 -7.02 -2.84 11.65
N HIS A 19 -7.78 -2.84 12.75
CA HIS A 19 -9.03 -2.10 12.87
C HIS A 19 -8.80 -0.60 12.86
N HIS A 20 -9.86 0.17 12.56
CA HIS A 20 -9.76 1.63 12.60
C HIS A 20 -9.57 2.08 14.04
N GLY A 21 -8.54 2.88 14.29
CA GLY A 21 -8.12 3.29 15.64
C GLY A 21 -7.06 2.41 16.28
N ASP A 22 -6.72 1.27 15.67
CA ASP A 22 -5.63 0.43 16.17
C ASP A 22 -4.30 1.17 16.09
N LYS A 23 -3.47 0.95 17.11
CA LYS A 23 -2.14 1.50 17.22
C LYS A 23 -1.12 0.49 16.68
N PHE A 24 -0.16 0.97 15.91
CA PHE A 24 0.81 0.09 15.26
C PHE A 24 2.10 0.82 14.92
N TYR A 25 3.12 0.06 14.55
CA TYR A 25 4.40 0.54 14.05
C TYR A 25 4.63 0.08 12.62
N ILE A 26 5.33 0.91 11.84
CA ILE A 26 6.09 0.40 10.69
C ILE A 26 7.43 -0.05 11.22
N ALA A 27 7.69 -1.35 11.10
CA ALA A 27 8.88 -2.00 11.65
C ALA A 27 9.74 -2.59 10.53
N VAL A 28 11.05 -2.67 10.74
CA VAL A 28 11.96 -3.40 9.85
C VAL A 28 12.91 -4.24 10.70
N PRO A 29 12.78 -5.57 10.72
CA PRO A 29 13.80 -6.45 11.28
C PRO A 29 15.13 -6.23 10.56
N LEU A 30 16.19 -6.00 11.34
CA LEU A 30 17.50 -5.61 10.83
C LEU A 30 18.44 -6.81 10.75
N GLU A 31 19.26 -6.79 9.71
CA GLU A 31 20.41 -7.66 9.51
C GLU A 31 21.70 -6.82 9.62
N SER A 32 22.86 -7.47 9.80
CA SER A 32 24.13 -6.76 9.96
C SER A 32 24.47 -5.83 8.78
N GLU A 33 23.98 -6.15 7.58
CA GLU A 33 24.18 -5.38 6.35
C GLU A 33 23.38 -4.06 6.32
N ASP A 34 22.33 -3.91 7.13
CA ASP A 34 21.48 -2.73 7.12
C ASP A 34 22.10 -1.53 7.87
N TYR A 35 22.91 -1.81 8.90
CA TYR A 35 23.46 -0.78 9.80
C TYR A 35 24.28 0.29 9.07
N PRO A 36 25.21 -0.03 8.15
CA PRO A 36 25.93 1.01 7.38
C PRO A 36 24.98 1.91 6.59
N ARG A 37 23.90 1.33 6.03
CA ARG A 37 22.92 2.09 5.26
C ARG A 37 22.14 3.04 6.16
N LEU A 38 21.69 2.57 7.33
CA LEU A 38 21.00 3.38 8.35
C LEU A 38 21.87 4.50 8.92
N GLN A 39 23.13 4.24 9.23
CA GLN A 39 24.10 5.25 9.65
C GLN A 39 24.24 6.37 8.61
N SER A 40 24.21 6.01 7.32
CA SER A 40 24.23 7.00 6.24
C SER A 40 22.99 7.92 6.27
N TYR A 41 21.86 7.47 6.80
CA TYR A 41 20.65 8.26 7.06
C TYR A 41 20.64 8.91 8.45
N GLY A 42 21.73 8.82 9.21
CA GLY A 42 21.83 9.39 10.56
C GLY A 42 21.09 8.61 11.63
N ILE A 43 20.67 7.36 11.35
CA ILE A 43 20.02 6.48 12.33
C ILE A 43 21.08 5.61 12.99
N LEU A 44 21.19 5.67 14.32
CA LEU A 44 22.18 4.94 15.12
C LEU A 44 21.51 3.92 16.04
N SER A 45 22.26 2.90 16.42
CA SER A 45 21.81 1.81 17.30
C SER A 45 22.03 2.13 18.78
N ASP A 46 21.47 3.25 19.25
CA ASP A 46 21.58 3.73 20.62
C ASP A 46 20.21 4.05 21.24
N SER A 47 19.15 3.45 20.69
CA SER A 47 17.77 3.59 21.15
C SER A 47 17.23 5.03 21.16
N LEU A 48 17.89 5.96 20.47
CA LEU A 48 17.40 7.33 20.31
C LEU A 48 16.68 7.51 18.97
N ALA A 49 15.42 7.97 19.04
CA ALA A 49 14.63 8.31 17.86
C ALA A 49 15.24 9.49 17.10
N ARG A 50 15.42 9.34 15.79
CA ARG A 50 16.01 10.37 14.91
C ARG A 50 15.24 10.53 13.61
N ILE A 51 15.13 11.78 13.16
CA ILE A 51 14.61 12.08 11.82
C ILE A 51 15.69 11.68 10.80
N PRO A 52 15.39 10.82 9.82
CA PRO A 52 16.36 10.44 8.80
C PRO A 52 16.87 11.63 8.00
N ILE A 53 18.18 11.66 7.73
CA ILE A 53 18.84 12.67 6.90
C ILE A 53 18.20 12.69 5.50
N PRO A 54 17.83 13.87 4.96
CA PRO A 54 17.07 14.00 3.72
C PRO A 54 17.91 13.71 2.46
N LYS A 55 18.12 12.42 2.14
CA LYS A 55 18.89 12.01 0.96
C LYS A 55 18.06 11.94 -0.31
N ARG A 56 16.92 11.27 -0.28
CA ARG A 56 16.06 11.05 -1.46
C ARG A 56 14.62 11.52 -1.18
N ALA A 57 13.67 11.18 -2.05
CA ALA A 57 12.38 11.87 -2.10
C ALA A 57 11.54 11.69 -0.82
N ALA A 58 11.48 10.49 -0.23
CA ALA A 58 10.68 10.23 0.97
C ALA A 58 11.33 10.87 2.20
N THR A 59 12.64 10.72 2.38
CA THR A 59 13.39 11.34 3.49
C THR A 59 13.42 12.86 3.40
N ARG A 60 13.54 13.45 2.20
CA ARG A 60 13.37 14.90 1.97
C ARG A 60 11.97 15.38 2.32
N MET A 61 10.94 14.66 1.90
CA MET A 61 9.56 15.01 2.25
C MET A 61 9.34 14.94 3.76
N ASN A 62 9.92 13.94 4.43
CA ASN A 62 9.81 13.79 5.88
C ASN A 62 10.47 14.94 6.64
N ALA A 63 11.73 15.29 6.30
CA ALA A 63 12.51 16.27 7.05
C ALA A 63 12.27 17.73 6.61
N ASN A 64 12.05 17.97 5.32
CA ASN A 64 11.97 19.33 4.76
C ASN A 64 10.58 19.69 4.21
N GLY A 65 9.66 18.74 4.12
CA GLY A 65 8.38 18.92 3.44
C GLY A 65 8.54 18.95 1.92
N ARG A 66 7.58 19.55 1.23
CA ARG A 66 7.64 19.75 -0.22
C ARG A 66 6.87 20.98 -0.69
N TRP A 67 7.33 21.59 -1.77
CA TRP A 67 6.60 22.67 -2.42
C TRP A 67 5.60 22.10 -3.44
N LYS A 68 4.32 22.40 -3.24
CA LYS A 68 3.24 22.11 -4.19
C LYS A 68 3.03 23.34 -5.08
N ILE A 69 3.20 23.17 -6.38
CA ILE A 69 3.05 24.24 -7.36
C ILE A 69 1.55 24.49 -7.60
N LEU A 70 1.11 25.73 -7.47
CA LEU A 70 -0.26 26.18 -7.73
C LEU A 70 -0.33 26.76 -9.14
N LYS A 71 -0.63 25.90 -10.12
CA LYS A 71 -0.65 26.28 -11.55
C LYS A 71 -1.89 27.10 -11.94
N ASP A 72 -2.96 27.00 -11.15
CA ASP A 72 -4.24 27.65 -11.41
C ASP A 72 -4.27 29.12 -10.94
N LEU A 73 -3.27 29.54 -10.16
CA LEU A 73 -3.13 30.92 -9.68
C LEU A 73 -2.24 31.75 -10.62
N PRO A 74 -2.45 33.08 -10.68
CA PRO A 74 -1.56 33.96 -11.43
C PRO A 74 -0.13 33.85 -10.91
N LYS A 75 0.85 33.99 -11.81
CA LYS A 75 2.26 33.98 -11.42
C LYS A 75 2.59 35.17 -10.51
N GLU A 76 3.44 34.93 -9.54
CA GLU A 76 3.99 35.96 -8.66
C GLU A 76 5.40 36.32 -9.11
N GLU A 77 5.81 37.56 -8.87
CA GLU A 77 7.20 37.96 -9.07
C GLU A 77 8.07 37.34 -7.97
N ARG A 78 9.16 36.68 -8.36
CA ARG A 78 10.15 36.11 -7.44
C ARG A 78 11.54 36.59 -7.83
N PHE A 79 12.33 36.96 -6.84
CA PHE A 79 13.71 37.41 -7.01
C PHE A 79 14.68 36.24 -6.82
N PHE A 80 15.69 36.19 -7.68
CA PHE A 80 16.75 35.20 -7.67
C PHE A 80 18.09 35.91 -7.62
N GLU A 81 18.87 35.56 -6.61
CA GLU A 81 20.23 36.03 -6.41
C GLU A 81 21.19 35.16 -7.25
N HIS A 82 22.09 35.82 -7.99
CA HIS A 82 23.10 35.16 -8.81
C HIS A 82 24.44 35.84 -8.62
N ASP A 83 25.49 35.05 -8.45
CA ASP A 83 26.85 35.53 -8.66
C ASP A 83 27.08 35.73 -10.15
N TYR A 84 27.74 36.83 -10.49
CA TYR A 84 28.16 37.11 -11.86
C TYR A 84 29.67 37.31 -11.92
N HIS A 85 30.21 36.95 -13.08
CA HIS A 85 31.57 37.23 -13.48
C HIS A 85 31.52 37.75 -14.91
N VAL A 86 32.01 38.96 -15.12
CA VAL A 86 32.05 39.61 -16.43
C VAL A 86 33.43 40.19 -16.65
N VAL A 87 34.03 39.91 -17.80
CA VAL A 87 35.28 40.53 -18.24
C VAL A 87 34.93 41.74 -19.10
N ASP A 88 35.44 42.92 -18.73
CA ASP A 88 35.21 44.14 -19.50
C ASP A 88 36.03 44.19 -20.80
N TRP A 89 35.77 45.22 -21.63
CA TRP A 89 36.47 45.41 -22.90
C TRP A 89 37.99 45.65 -22.76
N HIS A 90 38.45 46.00 -21.56
CA HIS A 90 39.86 46.19 -21.24
C HIS A 90 40.50 44.94 -20.62
N GLY A 91 39.75 43.84 -20.50
CA GLY A 91 40.24 42.58 -19.95
C GLY A 91 40.24 42.52 -18.42
N THR A 92 39.55 43.44 -17.74
CA THR A 92 39.45 43.42 -16.27
C THR A 92 38.28 42.53 -15.84
N ASP A 93 38.53 41.61 -14.91
CA ASP A 93 37.50 40.79 -14.29
C ASP A 93 36.69 41.57 -13.26
N HIS A 94 35.36 41.53 -13.41
CA HIS A 94 34.40 42.07 -12.46
C HIS A 94 33.57 40.94 -11.86
N TYR A 95 33.44 40.96 -10.53
CA TYR A 95 32.64 39.99 -9.77
C TYR A 95 31.61 40.73 -8.93
N GLY A 96 30.49 40.06 -8.68
CA GLY A 96 29.53 40.53 -7.71
C GLY A 96 28.27 39.71 -7.70
N THR A 97 27.29 40.20 -6.96
CA THR A 97 25.97 39.58 -6.84
C THR A 97 24.94 40.46 -7.54
N CYS A 98 24.07 39.85 -8.32
CA CYS A 98 22.95 40.52 -8.97
C CYS A 98 21.64 39.81 -8.66
N TRP A 99 20.55 40.57 -8.69
CA TRP A 99 19.19 40.07 -8.46
C TRP A 99 18.40 40.15 -9.75
N GLN A 100 17.80 39.03 -10.15
CA GLN A 100 16.89 38.96 -11.30
C GLN A 100 15.49 38.62 -10.81
N SER A 101 14.48 39.39 -11.25
CA SER A 101 13.09 39.05 -11.01
C SER A 101 12.52 38.20 -12.15
N ARG A 102 11.69 37.22 -11.81
CA ARG A 102 10.97 36.37 -12.79
C ARG A 102 9.56 36.07 -12.29
N LEU A 103 8.60 36.10 -13.19
CA LEU A 103 7.24 35.61 -12.91
C LEU A 103 7.26 34.08 -12.77
N CYS A 104 6.95 33.60 -11.57
CA CYS A 104 6.98 32.19 -11.19
C CYS A 104 5.59 31.71 -10.78
N TYR A 105 5.32 30.42 -10.94
CA TYR A 105 4.13 29.83 -10.32
C TYR A 105 4.21 29.97 -8.81
N GLN A 106 3.08 30.35 -8.21
CA GLN A 106 2.90 30.33 -6.77
C GLN A 106 3.09 28.90 -6.25
N ARG A 107 3.57 28.78 -5.01
CA ARG A 107 3.82 27.49 -4.39
C ARG A 107 3.34 27.50 -2.95
N GLU A 108 2.72 26.40 -2.56
CA GLU A 108 2.26 26.13 -1.21
C GLU A 108 3.26 25.17 -0.56
N LEU A 109 3.75 25.49 0.65
CA LEU A 109 4.57 24.56 1.41
C LEU A 109 3.66 23.50 2.03
N VAL A 110 3.85 22.25 1.61
CA VAL A 110 3.37 21.10 2.39
C VAL A 110 4.43 20.85 3.46
N PRO A 111 4.09 21.02 4.76
CA PRO A 111 5.07 20.96 5.84
C PRO A 111 5.73 19.57 5.95
N PRO A 112 6.92 19.48 6.55
CA PRO A 112 7.53 18.21 6.91
C PRO A 112 6.65 17.43 7.89
N THR A 113 6.76 16.11 7.87
CA THR A 113 6.10 15.22 8.83
C THR A 113 6.98 14.88 10.03
N GLU A 114 8.29 15.10 9.92
CA GLU A 114 9.27 14.99 11.02
C GLU A 114 9.24 13.65 11.78
N LEU A 115 8.89 12.57 11.09
CA LEU A 115 8.84 11.23 11.67
C LEU A 115 10.24 10.77 12.04
N ALA A 116 10.43 10.51 13.33
CA ALA A 116 11.69 10.02 13.89
C ALA A 116 11.65 8.50 14.06
N PHE A 117 12.70 7.82 13.62
CA PHE A 117 12.83 6.37 13.69
C PHE A 117 13.83 5.97 14.76
N VAL A 118 13.58 4.85 15.43
CA VAL A 118 14.42 4.32 16.51
C VAL A 118 14.79 2.87 16.23
N ILE A 119 16.00 2.46 16.62
CA ILE A 119 16.41 1.05 16.58
C ILE A 119 16.33 0.51 18.01
N GLU A 120 15.53 -0.54 18.20
CA GLU A 120 15.41 -1.29 19.46
C GLU A 120 15.33 -2.78 19.14
N ASP A 121 16.00 -3.62 19.93
CA ASP A 121 15.97 -5.09 19.79
C ASP A 121 16.23 -5.60 18.36
N GLN A 122 17.19 -4.98 17.64
CA GLN A 122 17.50 -5.28 16.23
C GLN A 122 16.35 -5.02 15.25
N VAL A 123 15.42 -4.13 15.60
CA VAL A 123 14.30 -3.72 14.76
C VAL A 123 14.28 -2.19 14.66
N LEU A 124 14.15 -1.68 13.44
CA LEU A 124 13.88 -0.27 13.20
C LEU A 124 12.38 0.00 13.31
N TYR A 125 11.97 0.90 14.20
CA TYR A 125 10.58 1.32 14.39
C TYR A 125 10.36 2.75 13.92
N SER A 126 9.21 2.99 13.29
CA SER A 126 8.61 4.33 13.17
C SER A 126 8.09 4.82 14.53
N PRO A 127 7.61 6.08 14.64
CA PRO A 127 6.75 6.47 15.74
C PRO A 127 5.50 5.59 15.80
N LEU A 128 4.81 5.58 16.94
CA LEU A 128 3.53 4.89 17.08
C LEU A 128 2.47 5.61 16.23
N LEU A 129 1.88 4.88 15.29
CA LEU A 129 0.87 5.37 14.35
C LEU A 129 -0.51 4.84 14.75
N VAL A 130 -1.56 5.50 14.27
CA VAL A 130 -2.95 5.10 14.50
C VAL A 130 -3.64 4.87 13.17
N ASN A 131 -4.32 3.75 12.99
CA ASN A 131 -5.02 3.44 11.73
C ASN A 131 -6.30 4.27 11.58
N THR A 132 -6.16 5.54 11.26
CA THR A 132 -7.25 6.49 11.01
C THR A 132 -7.00 7.27 9.73
N ASP A 133 -8.08 7.80 9.15
CA ASP A 133 -8.00 8.61 7.93
C ASP A 133 -7.13 9.87 8.13
N SER A 134 -7.13 10.44 9.34
CA SER A 134 -6.33 11.63 9.68
C SER A 134 -4.82 11.37 9.71
N ASP A 135 -4.40 10.15 10.06
CA ASP A 135 -2.98 9.79 10.18
C ASP A 135 -2.40 9.20 8.89
N PHE A 136 -3.22 9.09 7.84
CA PHE A 136 -2.86 8.46 6.57
C PHE A 136 -1.59 9.07 5.93
N THR A 137 -1.39 10.37 6.07
CA THR A 137 -0.19 11.06 5.57
C THR A 137 1.07 10.60 6.30
N ASN A 138 1.01 10.43 7.63
CA ASN A 138 2.13 9.96 8.43
C ASN A 138 2.40 8.49 8.17
N ILE A 139 1.37 7.65 8.13
CA ILE A 139 1.49 6.23 7.77
C ILE A 139 2.18 6.07 6.42
N LYS A 140 1.67 6.76 5.39
CA LYS A 140 2.26 6.74 4.05
C LYS A 140 3.71 7.19 4.06
N THR A 141 4.04 8.22 4.84
CA THR A 141 5.41 8.73 4.92
C THR A 141 6.32 7.75 5.65
N ALA A 142 5.90 7.19 6.78
CA ALA A 142 6.63 6.18 7.53
C ALA A 142 6.99 4.97 6.65
N MET A 143 6.01 4.41 5.93
CA MET A 143 6.22 3.29 5.02
C MET A 143 7.22 3.65 3.91
N ASN A 144 7.05 4.81 3.26
CA ASN A 144 7.93 5.21 2.16
C ASN A 144 9.35 5.54 2.64
N VAL A 145 9.52 6.09 3.84
CA VAL A 145 10.83 6.36 4.44
C VAL A 145 11.54 5.04 4.77
N ALA A 146 10.85 4.08 5.39
CA ALA A 146 11.41 2.76 5.66
C ALA A 146 11.82 2.02 4.36
N LEU A 147 10.96 2.03 3.34
CA LEU A 147 11.26 1.44 2.03
C LEU A 147 12.41 2.15 1.31
N GLU A 148 12.52 3.47 1.43
CA GLU A 148 13.63 4.22 0.84
C GLU A 148 14.97 3.87 1.53
N MET A 149 14.95 3.76 2.85
CA MET A 149 16.13 3.43 3.65
C MET A 149 16.56 1.98 3.48
N LEU A 150 15.66 1.00 3.49
CA LEU A 150 16.01 -0.43 3.57
C LEU A 150 15.39 -1.30 2.47
N GLY A 151 14.50 -0.76 1.65
CA GLY A 151 13.82 -1.51 0.57
C GLY A 151 12.71 -2.43 1.05
N ARG A 152 12.51 -2.56 2.37
CA ARG A 152 11.52 -3.43 2.99
C ARG A 152 10.94 -2.83 4.27
N CYS A 153 9.70 -3.18 4.61
CA CYS A 153 9.10 -2.91 5.92
C CYS A 153 7.94 -3.85 6.24
N GLU A 154 7.54 -3.87 7.50
CA GLU A 154 6.44 -4.66 8.03
C GLU A 154 5.50 -3.79 8.86
N VAL A 155 4.29 -4.30 9.12
CA VAL A 155 3.31 -3.69 10.01
C VAL A 155 3.27 -4.51 11.29
N TRP A 156 3.64 -3.91 12.42
CA TRP A 156 3.69 -4.55 13.73
C TRP A 156 2.66 -3.88 14.65
N THR A 157 1.97 -4.65 15.48
CA THR A 157 0.98 -4.12 16.43
C THR A 157 1.66 -3.28 17.51
N ALA A 158 0.88 -2.60 18.36
CA ALA A 158 1.39 -1.84 19.49
C ALA A 158 2.25 -2.70 20.45
N GLU A 159 1.99 -4.01 20.50
CA GLU A 159 2.72 -5.01 21.29
C GLU A 159 4.03 -5.46 20.63
N ARG A 160 4.43 -4.83 19.51
CA ARG A 160 5.64 -5.16 18.74
C ARG A 160 5.67 -6.59 18.21
N VAL A 161 4.51 -7.07 17.78
CA VAL A 161 4.38 -8.36 17.09
C VAL A 161 3.92 -8.10 15.65
N PRO A 162 4.42 -8.84 14.64
CA PRO A 162 3.92 -8.71 13.28
C PRO A 162 2.39 -8.85 13.24
N ALA A 163 1.69 -7.85 12.69
CA ALA A 163 0.23 -7.84 12.60
C ALA A 163 -0.33 -8.93 11.68
N LEU A 164 0.54 -9.58 10.90
CA LEU A 164 0.22 -10.67 10.00
C LEU A 164 1.20 -11.83 10.22
N SER A 165 0.68 -12.93 10.77
CA SER A 165 1.33 -14.25 10.78
C SER A 165 1.56 -14.73 9.33
N PRO A 166 2.63 -15.50 9.02
CA PRO A 166 3.13 -15.70 7.66
C PRO A 166 2.27 -16.69 6.86
N VAL A 167 1.04 -16.34 6.50
CA VAL A 167 0.39 -16.96 5.34
C VAL A 167 1.13 -16.42 4.11
N LYS A 168 1.59 -17.33 3.23
CA LYS A 168 2.32 -16.94 2.01
C LYS A 168 1.41 -16.09 1.13
N GLN A 169 1.68 -14.80 1.07
CA GLN A 169 0.95 -13.88 0.20
C GLN A 169 1.69 -13.77 -1.13
N THR A 170 1.00 -14.08 -2.22
CA THR A 170 1.53 -13.98 -3.58
C THR A 170 0.75 -12.90 -4.33
N GLU A 171 1.43 -12.11 -5.16
CA GLU A 171 0.77 -11.15 -6.05
C GLU A 171 0.88 -11.62 -7.49
N VAL A 172 -0.21 -11.52 -8.26
CA VAL A 172 -0.22 -11.81 -9.69
C VAL A 172 -0.41 -10.53 -10.51
N PRO A 173 0.25 -10.39 -11.67
CA PRO A 173 0.21 -9.16 -12.46
C PRO A 173 -1.11 -8.93 -13.22
N TRP A 174 -2.05 -9.88 -13.18
CA TRP A 174 -3.36 -9.76 -13.82
C TRP A 174 -4.49 -9.48 -12.82
N GLU A 175 -5.62 -9.00 -13.32
CA GLU A 175 -6.83 -8.85 -12.53
C GLU A 175 -7.55 -10.20 -12.39
N ILE A 176 -7.91 -10.55 -11.16
CA ILE A 176 -8.61 -11.80 -10.85
C ILE A 176 -10.10 -11.64 -11.14
N LEU A 177 -10.66 -12.52 -11.96
CA LEU A 177 -12.07 -12.49 -12.39
C LEU A 177 -12.49 -11.15 -13.00
N ARG A 178 -11.77 -10.74 -14.05
CA ARG A 178 -12.01 -9.49 -14.79
C ARG A 178 -13.50 -9.33 -15.16
N PRO A 179 -14.09 -8.13 -14.99
CA PRO A 179 -15.40 -7.82 -15.51
C PRO A 179 -15.45 -8.10 -17.01
N GLY A 180 -16.50 -8.78 -17.47
CA GLY A 180 -16.71 -9.01 -18.89
C GLY A 180 -17.19 -7.73 -19.57
N THR A 181 -16.29 -6.80 -19.90
CA THR A 181 -16.60 -5.69 -20.80
C THR A 181 -16.45 -6.16 -22.24
N ARG A 182 -17.59 -6.36 -22.92
CA ARG A 182 -17.61 -6.33 -24.39
C ARG A 182 -17.32 -4.87 -24.76
N ILE A 183 -16.20 -4.65 -25.47
CA ILE A 183 -15.73 -3.39 -26.12
C ILE A 183 -14.67 -2.60 -25.31
N GLN A 184 -13.49 -2.47 -25.92
CA GLN A 184 -12.24 -1.86 -25.40
C GLN A 184 -12.30 -0.34 -25.10
N ASN A 185 -13.33 0.38 -25.53
CA ASN A 185 -13.31 1.85 -25.54
C ASN A 185 -13.70 2.55 -24.23
N ASP A 186 -14.27 1.84 -23.25
CA ASP A 186 -14.70 2.44 -21.97
C ASP A 186 -13.73 2.18 -20.80
N TRP A 187 -12.55 1.61 -21.07
CA TRP A 187 -11.62 1.16 -20.04
C TRP A 187 -11.08 2.31 -19.16
N ALA A 188 -10.86 3.48 -19.75
CA ALA A 188 -10.39 4.67 -19.02
C ALA A 188 -11.48 5.25 -18.09
N GLN A 189 -12.73 5.34 -18.57
CA GLN A 189 -13.85 5.84 -17.77
C GLN A 189 -14.29 4.85 -16.68
N TYR A 190 -14.06 3.56 -16.89
CA TYR A 190 -14.32 2.49 -15.92
C TYR A 190 -13.38 2.55 -14.71
N ILE A 191 -12.09 2.80 -14.94
CA ILE A 191 -11.09 3.00 -13.87
C ILE A 191 -11.48 4.18 -12.99
N ASP A 192 -11.88 5.31 -13.59
CA ASP A 192 -12.23 6.54 -12.86
C ASP A 192 -13.44 6.37 -11.93
N LYS A 193 -14.38 5.47 -12.28
CA LYS A 193 -15.56 5.15 -11.43
C LYS A 193 -15.26 4.22 -10.24
N ILE A 194 -14.20 3.40 -10.30
CA ILE A 194 -13.81 2.50 -9.20
C ILE A 194 -13.13 3.27 -8.05
N ILE A 195 -12.75 4.53 -8.27
CA ILE A 195 -11.97 5.36 -7.34
C ILE A 195 -12.86 6.08 -6.29
N GLU A 196 -14.13 5.71 -6.16
CA GLU A 196 -15.02 6.27 -5.14
C GLU A 196 -14.94 5.57 -3.77
N HIS A 197 -14.79 6.38 -2.73
CA HIS A 197 -14.61 5.97 -1.35
C HIS A 197 -15.83 5.20 -0.84
N LYS A 198 -15.70 3.88 -0.59
CA LYS A 198 -16.79 3.09 0.01
C LYS A 198 -17.16 3.63 1.40
N PRO A 199 -18.45 3.71 1.77
CA PRO A 199 -18.88 4.13 3.10
C PRO A 199 -18.27 3.29 4.23
N LYS A 200 -18.00 3.88 5.41
CA LYS A 200 -17.34 3.20 6.55
C LYS A 200 -18.01 1.88 6.97
N GLY A 201 -19.35 1.82 6.94
CA GLY A 201 -20.09 0.59 7.23
C GLY A 201 -19.83 -0.53 6.23
N GLN A 202 -19.62 -0.19 4.95
CA GLN A 202 -19.29 -1.17 3.92
C GLN A 202 -17.88 -1.75 4.10
N GLN A 203 -16.93 -0.90 4.49
CA GLN A 203 -15.56 -1.30 4.77
C GLN A 203 -15.48 -2.31 5.92
N ALA A 204 -16.28 -2.11 6.98
CA ALA A 204 -16.37 -3.04 8.11
C ALA A 204 -16.91 -4.42 7.68
N ILE A 205 -17.94 -4.46 6.82
CA ILE A 205 -18.49 -5.72 6.31
C ILE A 205 -17.47 -6.48 5.47
N ILE A 206 -16.81 -5.79 4.53
CA ILE A 206 -15.78 -6.40 3.67
C ILE A 206 -14.65 -6.98 4.52
N ARG A 207 -14.17 -6.19 5.50
CA ARG A 207 -13.16 -6.62 6.48
C ARG A 207 -13.58 -7.89 7.21
N ASN A 208 -14.77 -7.92 7.81
CA ASN A 208 -15.26 -9.09 8.56
C ASN A 208 -15.30 -10.36 7.70
N ARG A 209 -15.59 -10.24 6.40
CA ARG A 209 -15.54 -11.39 5.47
C ARG A 209 -14.12 -11.90 5.24
N HIS A 210 -13.17 -10.99 5.02
CA HIS A 210 -11.76 -11.35 4.86
C HIS A 210 -11.17 -11.94 6.15
N GLU A 211 -11.49 -11.36 7.30
CA GLU A 211 -11.12 -11.93 8.61
C GLU A 211 -11.73 -13.32 8.79
N HIS A 212 -12.98 -13.53 8.41
CA HIS A 212 -13.62 -14.84 8.53
C HIS A 212 -12.92 -15.92 7.68
N LEU A 213 -12.61 -15.62 6.41
CA LEU A 213 -11.88 -16.54 5.53
C LEU A 213 -10.45 -16.77 6.03
N TRP A 214 -9.84 -15.73 6.60
CA TRP A 214 -8.52 -15.83 7.22
C TRP A 214 -8.50 -16.75 8.45
N HIS A 215 -9.51 -16.66 9.32
CA HIS A 215 -9.65 -17.55 10.49
C HIS A 215 -9.86 -19.02 10.10
N MET A 216 -10.18 -19.32 8.84
CA MET A 216 -10.22 -20.70 8.34
C MET A 216 -8.83 -21.26 7.99
N ALA A 217 -7.75 -20.50 8.24
CA ALA A 217 -6.36 -20.89 8.04
C ALA A 217 -6.04 -21.36 6.60
N PRO A 218 -6.22 -20.50 5.59
CA PRO A 218 -5.80 -20.80 4.22
C PRO A 218 -4.27 -20.93 4.15
N ASP A 219 -3.77 -21.79 3.27
CA ASP A 219 -2.34 -22.04 3.07
C ASP A 219 -1.63 -20.81 2.44
N PHE A 220 -2.33 -20.13 1.55
CA PHE A 220 -1.84 -18.93 0.88
C PHE A 220 -2.98 -17.98 0.53
N CYS A 221 -2.61 -16.73 0.25
CA CYS A 221 -3.52 -15.70 -0.23
C CYS A 221 -2.95 -15.04 -1.49
N VAL A 222 -3.78 -14.79 -2.51
CA VAL A 222 -3.36 -14.15 -3.75
C VAL A 222 -4.14 -12.87 -4.02
N LEU A 223 -3.38 -11.83 -4.34
CA LEU A 223 -3.91 -10.55 -4.78
C LEU A 223 -3.66 -10.36 -6.28
N GLY A 224 -4.70 -9.94 -7.00
CA GLY A 224 -4.56 -9.49 -8.39
C GLY A 224 -3.94 -8.09 -8.52
N SER A 225 -3.82 -7.60 -9.75
CA SER A 225 -3.36 -6.24 -10.06
C SER A 225 -4.22 -5.14 -9.41
N GLN A 226 -5.51 -5.43 -9.19
CA GLN A 226 -6.43 -4.58 -8.44
C GLN A 226 -6.28 -4.70 -6.92
N ASN A 227 -5.42 -5.59 -6.40
CA ASN A 227 -5.25 -5.87 -4.98
C ASN A 227 -6.60 -6.16 -4.29
N PHE A 228 -6.83 -5.64 -3.08
CA PHE A 228 -8.10 -5.69 -2.36
C PHE A 228 -9.24 -4.87 -2.98
N TRP A 229 -9.10 -4.39 -4.22
CA TRP A 229 -10.21 -3.78 -4.96
C TRP A 229 -10.88 -4.78 -5.91
N GLY A 230 -10.17 -5.86 -6.24
CA GLY A 230 -10.68 -6.97 -7.05
C GLY A 230 -11.03 -8.18 -6.18
N TYR A 231 -10.93 -9.37 -6.78
CA TYR A 231 -11.03 -10.61 -6.01
C TYR A 231 -9.73 -10.92 -5.28
N VAL A 232 -9.87 -11.46 -4.08
CA VAL A 232 -8.78 -12.04 -3.27
C VAL A 232 -8.97 -13.54 -3.27
N VAL A 233 -7.90 -14.29 -3.55
CA VAL A 233 -7.95 -15.76 -3.54
C VAL A 233 -7.39 -16.28 -2.23
N TYR A 234 -8.12 -17.17 -1.58
CA TYR A 234 -7.68 -17.95 -0.43
C TYR A 234 -7.52 -19.40 -0.86
N GLY A 235 -6.28 -19.89 -0.84
CA GLY A 235 -5.93 -21.23 -1.27
C GLY A 235 -5.94 -22.21 -0.10
N PHE A 236 -6.75 -23.26 -0.22
CA PHE A 236 -6.76 -24.44 0.66
C PHE A 236 -6.24 -25.61 -0.16
N THR A 237 -4.92 -25.69 -0.31
CA THR A 237 -4.21 -26.66 -1.16
C THR A 237 -4.54 -28.10 -0.77
N THR A 238 -4.60 -28.39 0.53
CA THR A 238 -4.95 -29.72 1.05
C THR A 238 -6.35 -30.17 0.62
N LEU A 239 -7.28 -29.22 0.45
CA LEU A 239 -8.65 -29.47 0.00
C LEU A 239 -8.80 -29.37 -1.54
N ASN A 240 -7.72 -29.01 -2.24
CA ASN A 240 -7.74 -28.62 -3.65
C ASN A 240 -8.85 -27.59 -3.93
N LEU A 241 -9.02 -26.61 -3.02
CA LEU A 241 -10.11 -25.64 -3.03
C LEU A 241 -9.55 -24.22 -2.97
N PHE A 242 -10.04 -23.35 -3.84
CA PHE A 242 -9.59 -21.97 -3.95
C PHE A 242 -10.79 -21.03 -3.92
N VAL A 243 -10.84 -20.16 -2.91
CA VAL A 243 -11.98 -19.29 -2.62
C VAL A 243 -11.67 -17.86 -3.03
N PHE A 244 -12.45 -17.34 -3.96
CA PHE A 244 -12.29 -16.05 -4.60
C PHE A 244 -13.30 -15.08 -3.99
N GLU A 245 -12.85 -14.26 -3.05
CA GLU A 245 -13.68 -13.30 -2.34
C GLU A 245 -13.67 -11.93 -3.01
N CYS A 246 -14.86 -11.38 -3.26
CA CYS A 246 -15.04 -10.08 -3.88
C CYS A 246 -15.08 -8.96 -2.83
N ASN A 247 -14.40 -7.85 -3.09
CA ASN A 247 -14.45 -6.65 -2.24
C ASN A 247 -15.68 -5.75 -2.49
N GLU A 248 -16.67 -6.24 -3.24
CA GLU A 248 -17.95 -5.57 -3.44
C GLU A 248 -19.02 -6.10 -2.48
N ILE A 249 -20.00 -5.24 -2.17
CA ILE A 249 -21.21 -5.64 -1.44
C ILE A 249 -22.26 -6.14 -2.42
N ASN A 250 -23.11 -7.06 -1.97
CA ASN A 250 -24.14 -7.71 -2.78
C ASN A 250 -23.58 -8.46 -4.00
N ASN A 251 -22.32 -8.91 -3.91
CA ASN A 251 -21.70 -9.75 -4.93
C ASN A 251 -21.69 -11.22 -4.48
N ALA A 252 -20.81 -12.02 -5.07
CA ALA A 252 -20.62 -13.40 -4.70
C ALA A 252 -19.14 -13.74 -4.53
N THR A 253 -18.89 -14.65 -3.60
CA THR A 253 -17.67 -15.44 -3.47
C THR A 253 -17.75 -16.61 -4.43
N TYR A 254 -16.70 -16.86 -5.19
CA TYR A 254 -16.61 -18.04 -6.04
C TYR A 254 -15.66 -19.05 -5.41
N ALA A 255 -15.91 -20.33 -5.64
CA ALA A 255 -14.98 -21.38 -5.28
C ALA A 255 -14.63 -22.22 -6.50
N PHE A 256 -13.36 -22.60 -6.61
CA PHE A 256 -12.83 -23.39 -7.71
C PHE A 256 -12.01 -24.55 -7.16
N ARG A 257 -11.89 -25.62 -7.96
CA ARG A 257 -10.99 -26.74 -7.73
C ARG A 257 -9.96 -26.84 -8.85
N GLY A 258 -8.78 -27.38 -8.54
CA GLY A 258 -7.73 -27.60 -9.52
C GLY A 258 -6.94 -26.32 -9.86
N ASP A 259 -6.80 -26.02 -11.14
CA ASP A 259 -5.95 -24.92 -11.60
C ASP A 259 -6.60 -23.55 -11.37
N TRP A 260 -6.40 -23.02 -10.16
CA TRP A 260 -6.89 -21.72 -9.77
C TRP A 260 -6.25 -20.58 -10.57
N GLU A 261 -5.03 -20.74 -11.10
CA GLU A 261 -4.37 -19.70 -11.89
C GLU A 261 -5.08 -19.52 -13.22
N ALA A 262 -5.39 -20.61 -13.91
CA ALA A 262 -6.20 -20.59 -15.12
C ALA A 262 -7.59 -19.99 -14.85
N ALA A 263 -8.26 -20.45 -13.79
CA ALA A 263 -9.57 -19.92 -13.39
C ALA A 263 -9.52 -18.41 -13.08
N SER A 264 -8.44 -17.94 -12.45
CA SER A 264 -8.29 -16.53 -12.07
C SER A 264 -8.17 -15.56 -13.24
N LYS A 265 -7.72 -16.02 -14.40
CA LYS A 265 -7.54 -15.21 -15.61
C LYS A 265 -8.85 -15.05 -16.42
N LEU A 266 -9.87 -15.84 -16.12
CA LEU A 266 -11.17 -15.79 -16.78
C LEU A 266 -11.95 -14.52 -16.37
N THR A 267 -12.90 -14.13 -17.22
CA THR A 267 -13.91 -13.12 -16.88
C THR A 267 -15.03 -13.74 -16.05
N LYS A 268 -15.76 -12.92 -15.29
CA LYS A 268 -16.99 -13.37 -14.61
C LYS A 268 -17.99 -13.99 -15.58
N THR A 269 -18.11 -13.41 -16.78
CA THR A 269 -19.01 -13.90 -17.82
C THR A 269 -18.61 -15.29 -18.27
N GLU A 270 -17.33 -15.52 -18.54
CA GLU A 270 -16.81 -16.83 -18.96
C GLU A 270 -17.01 -17.89 -17.87
N VAL A 271 -16.74 -17.54 -16.60
CA VAL A 271 -16.99 -18.43 -15.46
C VAL A 271 -18.47 -18.82 -15.40
N LEU A 272 -19.37 -17.85 -15.47
CA LEU A 272 -20.81 -18.08 -15.37
C LEU A 272 -21.39 -18.82 -16.58
N SER A 273 -20.95 -18.50 -17.80
CA SER A 273 -21.42 -19.18 -19.02
C SER A 273 -20.87 -20.59 -19.15
N GLY A 274 -19.65 -20.82 -18.65
CA GLY A 274 -19.00 -22.12 -18.68
C GLY A 274 -19.32 -23.01 -17.48
N HIS A 275 -20.02 -22.50 -16.46
CA HIS A 275 -20.26 -23.19 -15.19
C HIS A 275 -18.98 -23.77 -14.56
N ILE A 276 -17.89 -23.00 -14.62
CA ILE A 276 -16.54 -23.47 -14.24
C ILE A 276 -16.36 -23.48 -12.72
N GLN A 277 -17.15 -22.68 -11.99
CA GLN A 277 -17.09 -22.61 -10.54
C GLN A 277 -17.71 -23.84 -9.88
N GLU A 278 -17.06 -24.34 -8.83
CA GLU A 278 -17.60 -25.38 -7.93
C GLU A 278 -18.80 -24.83 -7.16
N ALA A 279 -18.66 -23.61 -6.64
CA ALA A 279 -19.71 -22.95 -5.89
C ALA A 279 -19.71 -21.44 -6.12
N ARG A 280 -20.90 -20.84 -6.02
CA ARG A 280 -21.11 -19.40 -6.02
C ARG A 280 -21.94 -19.03 -4.79
N ILE A 281 -21.30 -18.40 -3.81
CA ILE A 281 -21.92 -18.03 -2.53
C ILE A 281 -22.22 -16.53 -2.55
N TYR A 282 -23.49 -16.17 -2.58
CA TYR A 282 -23.92 -14.77 -2.53
C TYR A 282 -23.67 -14.16 -1.14
N HIS A 283 -23.27 -12.89 -1.12
CA HIS A 283 -23.11 -12.08 0.09
C HIS A 283 -24.46 -11.83 0.77
N SER A 284 -24.91 -12.80 1.57
CA SER A 284 -26.18 -12.83 2.29
C SER A 284 -25.95 -13.03 3.78
N ASN A 285 -27.01 -12.97 4.60
CA ASN A 285 -26.94 -13.28 6.02
C ASN A 285 -26.41 -14.70 6.32
N LYS A 286 -26.59 -15.64 5.39
CA LYS A 286 -26.08 -17.02 5.48
C LYS A 286 -24.66 -17.20 4.93
N TRP A 287 -24.01 -16.12 4.48
CA TRP A 287 -22.70 -16.21 3.83
C TRP A 287 -21.66 -16.93 4.70
N TYR A 288 -21.52 -16.52 5.97
CA TYR A 288 -20.59 -17.14 6.93
C TYR A 288 -20.86 -18.63 7.19
N GLU A 289 -22.12 -19.05 7.13
CA GLU A 289 -22.49 -20.45 7.28
C GLU A 289 -22.13 -21.24 6.03
N ASN A 290 -22.42 -20.70 4.86
CA ASN A 290 -22.19 -21.37 3.58
C ASN A 290 -20.70 -21.51 3.26
N THR A 291 -19.88 -20.50 3.57
CA THR A 291 -18.42 -20.57 3.43
C THR A 291 -17.83 -21.63 4.35
N ARG A 292 -18.28 -21.67 5.62
CA ARG A 292 -17.87 -22.72 6.57
C ARG A 292 -18.27 -24.10 6.08
N LYS A 293 -19.50 -24.30 5.61
CA LYS A 293 -19.97 -25.58 5.09
C LYS A 293 -19.16 -26.03 3.88
N LEU A 294 -18.86 -25.12 2.96
CA LEU A 294 -18.04 -25.42 1.80
C LEU A 294 -16.64 -25.90 2.22
N ILE A 295 -15.98 -25.19 3.13
CA ILE A 295 -14.60 -25.50 3.51
C ILE A 295 -14.55 -26.71 4.47
N ALA A 296 -15.43 -26.79 5.46
CA ALA A 296 -15.45 -27.86 6.46
C ALA A 296 -16.16 -29.15 6.00
N GLY A 297 -17.15 -29.04 5.11
CA GLY A 297 -17.82 -30.20 4.52
C GLY A 297 -16.85 -31.05 3.69
N LEU A 298 -15.90 -30.39 3.03
CA LEU A 298 -14.88 -31.04 2.20
C LEU A 298 -13.72 -31.63 3.01
N SER A 299 -13.44 -31.12 4.20
CA SER A 299 -12.49 -31.76 5.13
C SER A 299 -12.96 -33.15 5.60
N LYS A 300 -14.27 -33.44 5.54
CA LYS A 300 -14.82 -34.76 5.88
C LYS A 300 -14.83 -35.77 4.72
N GLU A 301 -14.70 -35.32 3.48
CA GLU A 301 -14.62 -36.21 2.30
C GLU A 301 -13.18 -36.64 1.98
N VAL A 302 -12.19 -35.90 2.50
CA VAL A 302 -10.76 -36.15 2.28
C VAL A 302 -10.11 -36.95 3.44
N ALA A 303 -10.82 -37.12 4.56
CA ALA A 303 -10.42 -37.94 5.71
C ALA A 303 -11.05 -39.34 5.64
#